data_AF-A0A0D6L3S5-F1
#
_entry.id   AF-A0A0D6L3S5-F1
#
_cell.length_a   1.000
_cell.length_b   1.000
_cell.length_c   1.000
_cell.angle_alpha   90.00
_cell.angle_beta   90.00
_cell.angle_gamma   90.00
#
_symmetry.space_group_name_H-M   'P 1'
#
loop_
_entity.id
_entity.type
_entity.pdbx_description
1 polymer ?
#
loop_
_entity_poly.entity_id
_entity_poly.type
_entity_poly.pdbx_seq_one_letter_code
_entity_poly.pdbx_strand_id
1 'polypeptide(L)'
;MTKKHAQNRCILENILPSHVARHFLEDKVNSKSKDLYHEARDYACIIFITITDFSKFYMELDANNEGVECLRLLNEIISDFDDLLDRDEFKCIEKIKTISTTYMAASGLYGK
;
A
#
# COMPACT_ATOMS: atom_id res chain seq x y z
N MET A 1 -8.79 8.44 -25.77
CA MET A 1 -8.43 9.22 -24.56
C MET A 1 -8.80 8.50 -23.27
N THR A 2 -9.95 7.84 -23.18
CA THR A 2 -10.47 7.13 -21.99
C THR A 2 -9.52 6.08 -21.38
N LYS A 3 -8.83 5.28 -22.21
CA LYS A 3 -7.89 4.23 -21.73
C LYS A 3 -6.68 4.79 -20.97
N LYS A 4 -6.14 5.93 -21.42
CA LYS A 4 -5.02 6.62 -20.74
C LYS A 4 -5.44 7.15 -19.37
N HIS A 5 -6.65 7.68 -19.25
CA HIS A 5 -7.16 8.18 -17.97
C HIS A 5 -7.36 7.06 -16.94
N ALA A 6 -7.86 5.89 -17.37
CA ALA A 6 -8.00 4.72 -16.50
C ALA A 6 -6.65 4.19 -15.99
N GLN A 7 -5.64 4.11 -16.87
CA GLN A 7 -4.29 3.68 -16.48
C GLN A 7 -3.65 4.66 -15.48
N ASN A 8 -3.74 5.96 -15.74
CA ASN A 8 -3.19 6.97 -14.82
C ASN A 8 -3.88 6.95 -13.46
N ARG A 9 -5.19 6.66 -13.43
CA ARG A 9 -5.95 6.53 -12.19
C ARG A 9 -5.49 5.34 -11.35
N CYS A 10 -5.31 4.18 -11.99
CA CYS A 10 -4.79 2.98 -11.33
C CYS A 10 -3.39 3.23 -10.73
N ILE A 11 -2.50 3.89 -11.47
CA ILE A 11 -1.16 4.22 -10.95
C ILE A 11 -1.25 5.18 -9.75
N LEU A 12 -2.14 6.17 -9.80
CA LEU A 12 -2.35 7.09 -8.68
C LEU A 12 -2.92 6.38 -7.45
N GLU A 13 -3.89 5.48 -7.63
CA GLU A 13 -4.51 4.71 -6.55
C GLU A 13 -3.53 3.68 -5.93
N ASN A 14 -2.47 3.30 -6.64
CA ASN A 14 -1.38 2.49 -6.09
C ASN A 14 -0.41 3.30 -5.19
N ILE A 15 -0.42 4.64 -5.30
CA ILE A 15 0.49 5.53 -4.54
C ILE A 15 -0.26 6.27 -3.43
N LEU A 16 -1.51 6.62 -3.68
CA LEU A 16 -2.36 7.39 -2.78
C LEU A 16 -3.67 6.64 -2.54
N PRO A 17 -4.23 6.73 -1.32
CA PRO A 17 -5.58 6.28 -1.06
C PRO A 17 -6.58 6.87 -2.07
N SER A 18 -7.55 6.07 -2.50
CA SER A 18 -8.51 6.45 -3.55
C SER A 18 -9.23 7.78 -3.29
N HIS A 19 -9.60 8.05 -2.03
CA HIS A 19 -10.23 9.30 -1.62
C HIS A 19 -9.29 10.51 -1.72
N VAL A 20 -8.00 10.32 -1.43
CA VAL A 20 -6.95 11.33 -1.56
C VAL A 20 -6.62 11.58 -3.04
N ALA A 21 -6.50 10.51 -3.83
CA ALA A 21 -6.29 10.62 -5.27
C ALA A 21 -7.43 11.41 -5.94
N ARG A 22 -8.68 11.19 -5.51
CA ARG A 22 -9.85 11.94 -5.98
C ARG A 22 -9.72 13.44 -5.68
N HIS A 23 -9.34 13.80 -4.46
CA HIS A 23 -9.12 15.19 -4.06
C HIS A 23 -8.18 15.91 -5.03
N PHE A 24 -7.02 15.33 -5.35
CA PHE A 24 -6.05 15.94 -6.27
C PHE A 24 -6.47 15.94 -7.75
N LEU A 25 -7.34 15.03 -8.15
CA LEU A 25 -7.81 14.91 -9.54
C LEU A 25 -8.99 15.86 -9.85
N GLU A 26 -9.93 16.02 -8.92
CA GLU A 26 -11.18 16.77 -9.13
C GLU A 26 -11.03 18.28 -8.82
N ASP A 27 -10.16 18.67 -7.88
CA ASP A 27 -10.05 20.06 -7.41
C ASP A 27 -9.24 21.02 -8.31
N LYS A 28 -8.88 20.62 -9.54
CA LYS A 28 -8.07 21.44 -10.46
C LYS A 28 -8.73 22.74 -10.95
N VAL A 29 -10.00 23.00 -10.59
CA VAL A 29 -10.75 24.16 -11.08
C VAL A 29 -10.59 25.41 -10.19
N ASN A 30 -10.19 25.31 -8.92
CA ASN A 30 -10.10 26.50 -8.06
C ASN A 30 -9.00 26.47 -6.97
N SER A 31 -8.06 27.41 -7.13
CA SER A 31 -7.27 28.12 -6.10
C SER A 31 -5.89 27.59 -5.68
N LYS A 32 -4.96 28.55 -5.61
CA LYS A 32 -3.49 28.47 -5.42
C LYS A 32 -3.03 28.09 -4.01
N SER A 33 -3.88 27.47 -3.20
CA SER A 33 -3.59 27.14 -1.78
C SER A 33 -3.73 25.64 -1.44
N LYS A 34 -3.79 24.76 -2.45
CA LYS A 34 -4.26 23.37 -2.33
C LYS A 34 -3.20 22.28 -2.60
N ASP A 35 -1.91 22.58 -2.50
CA ASP A 35 -0.86 21.57 -2.72
C ASP A 35 -0.73 20.55 -1.58
N LEU A 36 -1.34 20.81 -0.42
CA LEU A 36 -1.23 19.99 0.78
C LEU A 36 -2.59 19.37 1.15
N TYR A 37 -2.62 18.06 1.38
CA TYR A 37 -3.78 17.34 1.89
C TYR A 37 -3.57 16.98 3.36
N HIS A 38 -4.60 17.17 4.19
CA HIS A 38 -4.65 16.73 5.58
C HIS A 38 -6.09 16.41 5.97
N GLU A 39 -6.29 15.38 6.81
CA GLU A 39 -7.60 15.00 7.34
C GLU A 39 -7.44 14.44 8.76
N ALA A 40 -8.24 14.95 9.71
CA ALA A 40 -8.29 14.41 11.07
C ALA A 40 -9.24 13.21 11.13
N ARG A 41 -8.85 12.17 11.88
CA ARG A 41 -9.65 10.95 12.08
C ARG A 41 -9.79 10.68 13.58
N ASP A 42 -11.04 10.63 14.06
CA ASP A 42 -11.33 10.32 15.47
C ASP A 42 -11.13 8.83 15.80
N TYR A 43 -11.35 7.96 14.80
CA TYR A 43 -11.27 6.51 14.95
C TYR A 43 -10.44 5.93 13.80
N ALA A 44 -9.22 5.52 14.12
CA ALA A 44 -8.34 4.79 13.21
C ALA A 44 -7.62 3.67 13.96
N CYS A 45 -7.39 2.56 13.28
CA CYS A 45 -6.61 1.44 13.79
C CYS A 45 -5.40 1.23 12.88
N ILE A 46 -4.22 0.99 13.46
CA ILE A 46 -2.99 0.71 12.71
C ILE A 46 -2.45 -0.63 13.20
N ILE A 47 -2.08 -1.50 12.25
CA ILE A 47 -1.46 -2.79 12.53
C ILE A 47 -0.06 -2.87 11.92
N PHE A 48 0.80 -3.59 12.63
CA PHE A 48 2.15 -3.94 12.19
C PHE A 48 2.28 -5.46 12.25
N ILE A 49 2.48 -6.09 11.10
CA ILE A 49 2.67 -7.54 10.99
C ILE A 49 4.12 -7.75 10.57
N THR A 50 4.94 -8.28 11.48
CA THR A 50 6.37 -8.49 11.23
C THR A 50 6.67 -9.97 11.10
N ILE A 51 7.27 -10.38 9.98
CA ILE A 51 7.83 -11.73 9.84
C ILE A 51 9.12 -11.78 10.65
N THR A 52 9.10 -12.58 11.72
CA THR A 52 10.24 -12.77 12.62
C THR A 52 11.23 -13.79 12.05
N ASP A 53 12.48 -13.73 12.52
CA ASP A 53 13.57 -14.64 12.14
C ASP A 53 13.94 -14.71 10.64
N PHE A 54 13.33 -13.88 9.79
CA PHE A 54 13.65 -13.82 8.37
C PHE A 54 15.12 -13.49 8.11
N SER A 55 15.74 -12.64 8.94
CA SER A 55 17.17 -12.32 8.84
C SER A 55 18.10 -13.52 9.09
N LYS A 56 17.66 -14.52 9.85
CA LYS A 56 18.40 -15.77 10.06
C LYS A 56 18.22 -16.75 8.90
N PHE A 57 17.05 -16.68 8.24
CA PHE A 57 16.75 -17.45 7.04
C PHE A 57 17.43 -16.87 5.78
N TYR A 58 17.66 -15.55 5.77
CA TYR A 58 18.34 -14.85 4.69
C TYR A 58 19.84 -15.18 4.69
N MET A 59 20.29 -15.90 3.66
CA MET A 59 21.70 -16.17 3.41
C MET A 59 22.07 -15.75 1.98
N GLU A 60 22.99 -14.81 1.87
CA GLU A 60 23.62 -14.42 0.60
C GLU A 60 24.75 -15.40 0.29
N LEU A 61 24.43 -16.45 -0.45
CA LEU A 61 25.40 -17.42 -0.96
C LEU A 61 25.29 -17.45 -2.48
N ASP A 62 26.41 -17.64 -3.19
CA ASP A 62 26.42 -17.82 -4.65
C ASP A 62 25.48 -18.96 -5.09
N ALA A 63 25.36 -20.01 -4.26
CA ALA A 63 24.46 -21.14 -4.48
C ALA A 63 22.96 -20.79 -4.34
N ASN A 64 22.61 -19.66 -3.70
CA ASN A 64 21.25 -19.18 -3.51
C ASN A 64 20.98 -17.88 -4.30
N ASN A 65 21.71 -17.68 -5.41
CA ASN A 65 21.58 -16.51 -6.28
C ASN A 65 21.66 -15.19 -5.48
N GLU A 66 22.62 -15.10 -4.55
CA GLU A 66 22.86 -13.93 -3.69
C GLU A 66 21.66 -13.55 -2.79
N GLY A 67 20.83 -14.53 -2.39
CA GLY A 67 19.69 -14.29 -1.48
C GLY A 67 18.41 -13.83 -2.16
N VAL A 68 18.40 -13.73 -3.49
CA VAL A 68 17.23 -13.32 -4.30
C VAL A 68 16.02 -14.23 -4.06
N GLU A 69 16.23 -15.54 -3.91
CA GLU A 69 15.13 -16.49 -3.68
C GLU A 69 14.44 -16.27 -2.33
N CYS A 70 15.18 -15.85 -1.30
CA CYS A 70 14.58 -15.47 -0.01
C CYS A 70 13.70 -14.23 -0.16
N LEU A 71 14.13 -13.25 -0.96
CA LEU A 71 13.32 -12.06 -1.27
C LEU A 71 12.09 -12.40 -2.12
N ARG A 72 12.20 -13.37 -3.03
CA ARG A 72 11.06 -13.86 -3.81
C ARG A 72 10.01 -14.48 -2.91
N LEU A 73 10.42 -15.33 -1.96
CA LEU A 73 9.51 -15.89 -0.96
C LEU A 73 8.87 -14.79 -0.10
N LEU A 74 9.65 -13.80 0.35
CA LEU A 74 9.11 -12.66 1.10
C LEU A 74 8.05 -11.91 0.29
N ASN A 75 8.32 -11.68 -1.00
CA ASN A 75 7.39 -11.02 -1.89
C ASN A 75 6.12 -11.85 -2.12
N GLU A 76 6.23 -13.17 -2.25
CA GLU A 76 5.07 -14.09 -2.33
C GLU A 76 4.20 -13.97 -1.07
N ILE A 77 4.78 -13.98 0.14
CA ILE A 77 4.04 -13.79 1.39
C ILE A 77 3.34 -12.42 1.44
N ILE A 78 4.03 -11.36 1.00
CA ILE A 78 3.45 -10.01 0.95
C ILE A 78 2.30 -9.95 -0.06
N SER A 79 2.44 -10.58 -1.22
CA SER A 79 1.39 -10.68 -2.24
C SER A 79 0.17 -11.43 -1.72
N ASP A 80 0.35 -12.50 -0.94
CA ASP A 80 -0.77 -13.20 -0.31
C ASP A 80 -1.56 -12.30 0.67
N PHE A 81 -0.87 -11.39 1.39
CA PHE A 81 -1.55 -10.38 2.21
C PHE A 81 -2.27 -9.33 1.37
N ASP A 82 -1.70 -8.91 0.24
CA ASP A 82 -2.34 -7.97 -0.68
C ASP A 82 -3.62 -8.58 -1.28
N ASP A 83 -3.58 -9.84 -1.71
CA ASP A 83 -4.74 -10.59 -2.21
C ASP A 83 -5.82 -10.78 -1.12
N LEU A 84 -5.43 -10.86 0.15
CA LEU A 84 -6.38 -10.91 1.26
C LEU A 84 -7.14 -9.58 1.39
N LEU A 85 -6.46 -8.42 1.24
CA LEU A 85 -7.10 -7.11 1.32
C LEU A 85 -8.07 -6.83 0.16
N ASP A 86 -7.91 -7.50 -0.98
CA ASP A 86 -8.81 -7.38 -2.12
C ASP A 86 -10.19 -8.02 -1.89
N ARG A 87 -10.36 -8.84 -0.85
CA ARG A 87 -11.66 -9.44 -0.50
C ARG A 87 -12.64 -8.39 0.01
N ASP A 88 -13.91 -8.57 -0.33
CA ASP A 88 -14.98 -7.61 0.00
C ASP A 88 -15.10 -7.32 1.50
N GLU A 89 -14.91 -8.32 2.36
CA GLU A 89 -14.95 -8.18 3.82
C GLU A 89 -13.80 -7.34 4.40
N PHE A 90 -12.69 -7.17 3.66
CA PHE A 90 -11.49 -6.45 4.11
C PHE A 90 -11.29 -5.11 3.41
N LYS A 91 -12.22 -4.66 2.56
CA LYS A 91 -12.15 -3.37 1.86
C LYS A 91 -12.06 -2.13 2.77
N CYS A 92 -12.37 -2.27 4.05
CA CYS A 92 -12.22 -1.21 5.04
C CYS A 92 -10.78 -1.09 5.60
N ILE A 93 -9.89 -2.00 5.21
CA ILE A 93 -8.47 -2.03 5.59
C ILE A 93 -7.66 -1.59 4.38
N GLU A 94 -6.71 -0.71 4.61
CA GLU A 94 -5.85 -0.14 3.60
C GLU A 94 -4.38 -0.37 3.97
N LYS A 95 -3.61 -0.91 3.02
CA LYS A 95 -2.17 -1.05 3.17
C LYS A 95 -1.52 0.34 3.18
N ILE A 96 -0.72 0.63 4.20
CA ILE A 96 0.08 1.86 4.24
C ILE A 96 1.36 1.65 3.43
N LYS A 97 2.11 0.60 3.77
CA LYS A 97 3.36 0.22 3.10
C LYS A 97 3.89 -1.09 3.66
N THR A 98 4.89 -1.64 2.98
CA THR A 98 5.79 -2.64 3.53
C THR A 98 7.13 -1.98 3.84
N ILE A 99 7.75 -2.30 4.98
CA ILE A 99 9.12 -1.91 5.31
C ILE A 99 9.88 -3.18 5.70
N SER A 100 10.87 -3.58 4.90
CA SER A 100 11.61 -4.83 5.12
C SER A 100 10.62 -6.01 5.25
N THR A 101 10.58 -6.68 6.40
CA THR A 101 9.70 -7.82 6.69
C THR A 101 8.40 -7.44 7.40
N THR A 102 8.13 -6.14 7.51
CA THR A 102 6.97 -5.60 8.23
C THR A 102 5.93 -5.06 7.26
N TYR A 103 4.74 -5.64 7.30
CA TYR A 103 3.55 -5.17 6.60
C TYR A 103 2.77 -4.21 7.51
N MET A 104 2.49 -3.00 7.00
CA MET A 104 1.73 -1.98 7.72
C MET A 104 0.40 -1.74 7.03
N ALA A 105 -0.69 -1.84 7.80
CA ALA A 105 -2.03 -1.53 7.31
C ALA A 105 -2.82 -0.75 8.36
N ALA A 106 -3.89 -0.12 7.92
CA ALA A 106 -4.78 0.63 8.78
C ALA A 106 -6.24 0.50 8.37
N SER A 107 -7.14 0.71 9.33
CA SER A 107 -8.57 0.82 9.10
C SER A 107 -9.10 2.12 9.69
N GLY A 108 -10.28 2.53 9.22
CA GLY A 108 -10.85 3.85 9.53
C GLY A 108 -10.28 4.99 8.67
N LEU A 109 -9.55 4.65 7.60
CA LEU A 109 -9.02 5.63 6.63
C LEU A 109 -9.95 5.84 5.43
N TYR A 110 -10.86 4.91 5.16
CA TYR A 110 -11.81 5.02 4.07
C TYR A 110 -12.78 6.18 4.34
N GLY A 111 -12.82 7.14 3.42
CA GLY A 111 -13.63 8.36 3.55
C GLY A 111 -15.14 8.07 3.56
N LYS A 112 -15.87 8.91 4.29
CA LYS A 112 -17.35 8.98 4.30
C LYS A 112 -17.94 9.19 2.91
#